data_AF-A0A3N4M9J2-F1
#
_entry.id   AF-A0A3N4M9J2-F1
#
_cell.length_a   1.000
_cell.length_b   1.000
_cell.length_c   1.000
_cell.angle_alpha   90.00
_cell.angle_beta   90.00
_cell.angle_gamma   90.00
#
_symmetry.space_group_name_H-M   'P 1'
#
loop_
_entity.id
_entity.type
_entity.pdbx_description
1 polymer ?
#
loop_
_entity_poly.entity_id
_entity_poly.type
_entity_poly.pdbx_seq_one_letter_code
_entity_poly.pdbx_strand_id
1 'polypeptide(L)'
;MAHTSNANDRQAAIKSIWKTFWILLIVTMVEVGLAFLHLYTGFPGKLLLNSIFIGLTIVKAFFIVAEFMHLGHEVRNLIMTVLFPLLLFVWFIIAFLADGDSWKNMRKDLSPGTPVKKEAPAHAPAHH
;
A
#
# COMPACT_ATOMS: atom_id res chain seq x y z
N MET A 1 7.29 -17.16 -43.12
CA MET A 1 6.46 -17.65 -42.00
C MET A 1 6.83 -17.01 -40.64
N ALA A 2 7.30 -15.74 -40.61
CA ALA A 2 7.72 -15.05 -39.37
C ALA A 2 6.76 -13.93 -38.91
N HIS A 3 5.76 -13.58 -39.73
CA HIS A 3 4.79 -12.51 -39.40
C HIS A 3 3.54 -13.01 -38.66
N THR A 4 3.30 -14.32 -38.59
CA THR A 4 2.10 -14.90 -37.99
C THR A 4 2.27 -15.23 -36.50
N SER A 5 3.48 -15.52 -36.02
CA SER A 5 3.76 -15.76 -34.60
C SER A 5 3.45 -14.54 -33.73
N ASN A 6 3.96 -13.36 -34.14
CA ASN A 6 3.75 -12.09 -33.44
C ASN A 6 2.29 -11.62 -33.32
N ALA A 7 1.40 -12.09 -34.21
CA ALA A 7 -0.02 -11.74 -34.16
C ALA A 7 -0.76 -12.61 -33.12
N ASN A 8 -0.42 -13.90 -33.07
CA ASN A 8 -1.04 -14.85 -32.16
C ASN A 8 -0.62 -14.58 -30.70
N ASP A 9 0.64 -14.22 -30.47
CA ASP A 9 1.15 -13.92 -29.12
C ASP A 9 0.50 -12.65 -28.52
N ARG A 10 0.28 -11.62 -29.35
CA ARG A 10 -0.42 -10.40 -28.93
C ARG A 10 -1.89 -10.64 -28.62
N GLN A 11 -2.57 -11.43 -29.43
CA GLN A 11 -3.96 -11.79 -29.17
C GLN A 11 -4.10 -12.60 -27.87
N ALA A 12 -3.16 -13.49 -27.57
CA ALA A 12 -3.13 -14.24 -26.33
C ALA A 12 -2.97 -13.30 -25.10
N ALA A 13 -2.06 -12.34 -25.17
CA ALA A 13 -1.86 -11.35 -24.10
C ALA A 13 -3.10 -10.47 -23.87
N ILE A 14 -3.69 -9.92 -24.94
CA ILE A 14 -4.91 -9.08 -24.87
C ILE A 14 -6.07 -9.88 -24.26
N LYS A 15 -6.22 -11.14 -24.64
CA LYS A 15 -7.28 -12.02 -24.11
C LYS A 15 -7.11 -12.28 -22.61
N SER A 16 -5.87 -12.42 -22.15
CA SER A 16 -5.56 -12.64 -20.74
C SER A 16 -5.86 -11.38 -19.90
N ILE A 17 -5.47 -10.19 -20.39
CA ILE A 17 -5.82 -8.90 -19.78
C ILE A 17 -7.33 -8.73 -19.65
N TRP A 18 -8.08 -9.00 -20.73
CA TRP A 18 -9.54 -8.90 -20.72
C TRP A 18 -10.20 -9.86 -19.73
N LYS A 19 -9.69 -11.09 -19.61
CA LYS A 19 -10.17 -12.06 -18.62
C LYS A 19 -9.97 -11.53 -17.21
N THR A 20 -8.79 -11.02 -16.90
CA THR A 20 -8.47 -10.48 -15.57
C THR A 20 -9.23 -9.19 -15.28
N PHE A 21 -9.41 -8.32 -16.26
CA PHE A 21 -10.28 -7.14 -16.15
C PHE A 21 -11.71 -7.53 -15.72
N TRP A 22 -12.33 -8.52 -16.36
CA TRP A 22 -13.67 -8.97 -15.98
C TRP A 22 -13.72 -9.54 -14.56
N ILE A 23 -12.71 -10.31 -14.15
CA ILE A 23 -12.60 -10.85 -12.79
C ILE A 23 -12.52 -9.70 -11.76
N LEU A 24 -11.63 -8.73 -12.01
CA LEU A 24 -11.44 -7.57 -11.15
C LEU A 24 -12.69 -6.69 -11.09
N LEU A 25 -13.39 -6.51 -12.21
CA LEU A 25 -14.65 -5.79 -12.28
C LEU A 25 -15.73 -6.47 -11.43
N ILE A 26 -15.91 -7.78 -11.56
CA ILE A 26 -16.88 -8.54 -10.78
C ILE A 26 -16.57 -8.44 -9.28
N VAL A 27 -15.31 -8.62 -8.89
CA VAL A 27 -14.88 -8.46 -7.49
C VAL A 27 -15.22 -7.06 -6.97
N THR A 28 -14.96 -6.02 -7.77
CA THR A 28 -15.28 -4.63 -7.40
C THR A 28 -16.78 -4.39 -7.28
N MET A 29 -17.58 -4.95 -8.19
CA MET A 29 -19.04 -4.85 -8.13
C MET A 29 -19.58 -5.53 -6.88
N VAL A 30 -19.01 -6.67 -6.47
CA VAL A 30 -19.37 -7.36 -5.22
C VAL A 30 -19.02 -6.52 -4.00
N GLU A 31 -17.83 -5.91 -3.96
CA GLU A 31 -17.44 -4.99 -2.86
C GLU A 31 -18.42 -3.83 -2.72
N VAL A 32 -18.72 -3.14 -3.83
CA VAL A 32 -19.67 -2.02 -3.83
C VAL A 32 -21.07 -2.49 -3.42
N GLY A 33 -21.51 -3.64 -3.92
CA GLY A 33 -22.78 -4.26 -3.52
C GLY A 33 -22.86 -4.55 -2.02
N LEU A 34 -21.81 -5.12 -1.42
CA LEU A 34 -21.72 -5.33 0.03
C LEU A 34 -21.71 -4.00 0.80
N ALA A 35 -21.06 -2.95 0.27
CA ALA A 35 -21.07 -1.62 0.87
C ALA A 35 -22.51 -1.07 0.96
N PHE A 36 -23.25 -1.14 -0.16
CA PHE A 36 -24.64 -0.71 -0.21
C PHE A 36 -25.53 -1.57 0.69
N LEU A 37 -25.34 -2.89 0.71
CA LEU A 37 -26.12 -3.77 1.57
C LEU A 37 -25.96 -3.41 3.05
N HIS A 38 -24.72 -3.16 3.51
CA HIS A 38 -24.47 -2.69 4.87
C HIS A 38 -25.10 -1.33 5.15
N LEU A 39 -25.08 -0.42 4.17
CA LEU A 39 -25.66 0.91 4.31
C LEU A 39 -27.18 0.86 4.49
N TYR A 40 -27.88 -0.01 3.75
CA TYR A 40 -29.34 -0.12 3.81
C TYR A 40 -29.87 -1.02 4.94
N THR A 41 -29.15 -2.10 5.26
CA THR A 41 -29.65 -3.13 6.21
C THR A 41 -28.93 -3.12 7.55
N GLY A 42 -27.82 -2.38 7.69
CA GLY A 42 -26.95 -2.41 8.87
C GLY A 42 -26.17 -3.72 9.04
N PHE A 43 -26.35 -4.69 8.13
CA PHE A 43 -25.72 -6.00 8.14
C PHE A 43 -24.91 -6.21 6.84
N PRO A 44 -23.73 -6.84 6.85
CA PRO A 44 -23.00 -7.43 7.99
C PRO A 44 -22.36 -6.39 8.91
N GLY A 45 -21.97 -6.78 10.12
CA GLY A 45 -21.30 -5.88 11.06
C GLY A 45 -20.01 -5.26 10.49
N LYS A 46 -19.69 -4.03 10.92
CA LYS A 46 -18.56 -3.22 10.38
C LYS A 46 -17.22 -3.95 10.38
N LEU A 47 -16.94 -4.75 11.41
CA LEU A 47 -15.70 -5.54 11.48
C LEU A 47 -15.63 -6.59 10.38
N LEU A 48 -16.72 -7.33 10.15
CA LEU A 48 -16.78 -8.36 9.12
C LEU A 48 -16.67 -7.74 7.71
N LEU A 49 -17.38 -6.63 7.48
CA LEU A 49 -17.30 -5.91 6.21
C LEU A 49 -15.87 -5.42 5.93
N ASN A 50 -15.22 -4.79 6.92
CA ASN A 50 -13.85 -4.32 6.76
C ASN A 50 -12.88 -5.47 6.48
N SER A 51 -13.01 -6.61 7.17
CA SER A 51 -12.19 -7.79 6.88
C SER A 51 -12.39 -8.32 5.46
N ILE A 52 -13.64 -8.36 4.98
CA ILE A 52 -13.94 -8.79 3.60
C ILE A 52 -13.31 -7.81 2.60
N PHE A 53 -13.42 -6.51 2.82
CA PHE A 53 -12.87 -5.49 1.93
C PHE A 53 -11.34 -5.57 1.87
N ILE A 54 -10.69 -5.75 3.02
CA ILE A 54 -9.24 -5.94 3.07
C ILE A 54 -8.84 -7.22 2.29
N GLY A 55 -9.55 -8.34 2.52
CA GLY A 55 -9.30 -9.59 1.80
C GLY A 55 -9.48 -9.47 0.29
N LEU A 56 -10.59 -8.89 -0.16
CA LEU A 56 -10.88 -8.69 -1.59
C LEU A 56 -9.90 -7.70 -2.24
N THR A 57 -9.44 -6.69 -1.50
CA THR A 57 -8.40 -5.75 -1.95
C THR A 57 -7.06 -6.47 -2.17
N ILE A 58 -6.66 -7.38 -1.27
CA ILE A 58 -5.43 -8.17 -1.43
C ILE A 58 -5.56 -9.09 -2.64
N VAL A 59 -6.68 -9.78 -2.79
CA VAL A 59 -6.96 -10.65 -3.95
C VAL A 59 -6.88 -9.86 -5.25
N LYS A 60 -7.52 -8.69 -5.30
CA LYS A 60 -7.48 -7.76 -6.43
C LYS A 60 -6.04 -7.34 -6.76
N ALA A 61 -5.25 -6.97 -5.76
CA ALA A 61 -3.85 -6.61 -5.94
C ALA A 61 -3.03 -7.78 -6.50
N PHE A 62 -3.25 -9.01 -6.00
CA PHE A 62 -2.60 -10.20 -6.54
C PHE A 62 -2.93 -10.45 -8.02
N PHE A 63 -4.20 -10.32 -8.42
CA PHE A 63 -4.59 -10.49 -9.83
C PHE A 63 -4.01 -9.41 -10.75
N ILE A 64 -3.99 -8.15 -10.30
CA ILE A 64 -3.34 -7.05 -11.01
C ILE A 64 -1.87 -7.38 -11.21
N VAL A 65 -1.17 -7.69 -10.11
CA VAL A 65 0.26 -7.99 -10.15
C VAL A 65 0.55 -9.24 -11.00
N ALA A 66 -0.17 -10.34 -10.81
CA ALA A 66 0.05 -11.57 -11.57
C ALA A 66 -0.17 -11.40 -13.08
N GLU A 67 -1.23 -10.72 -13.50
CA GLU A 67 -1.54 -10.51 -14.92
C GLU A 67 -0.59 -9.50 -15.57
N PHE A 68 -0.33 -8.37 -14.91
CA PHE A 68 0.61 -7.38 -15.43
C PHE A 68 2.07 -7.89 -15.39
N MET A 69 2.40 -8.86 -14.51
CA MET A 69 3.72 -9.50 -14.44
C MET A 69 3.91 -10.70 -15.37
N HIS A 70 2.84 -11.27 -15.94
CA HIS A 70 2.96 -12.43 -16.84
C HIS A 70 3.56 -12.08 -18.23
N LEU A 71 3.84 -10.81 -18.50
CA LEU A 71 4.50 -10.32 -19.73
C LEU A 71 6.04 -10.50 -19.70
N GLY A 72 6.54 -11.55 -19.05
CA GLY A 72 7.82 -12.25 -19.28
C GLY A 72 9.15 -11.50 -19.15
N HIS A 73 9.42 -10.49 -19.98
CA HIS A 73 10.80 -9.99 -20.18
C HIS A 73 10.96 -8.46 -20.12
N GLU A 74 9.97 -7.66 -20.52
CA GLU A 74 10.02 -6.18 -20.35
C GLU A 74 9.54 -5.73 -18.95
N VAL A 75 8.85 -6.62 -18.23
CA VAL A 75 8.13 -6.24 -17.02
C VAL A 75 9.02 -6.00 -15.83
N ARG A 76 10.25 -6.52 -15.78
CA ARG A 76 11.14 -6.23 -14.64
C ARG A 76 11.36 -4.73 -14.49
N ASN A 77 11.46 -4.02 -15.61
CA ASN A 77 11.58 -2.57 -15.60
C ASN A 77 10.27 -1.90 -15.19
N LEU A 78 9.12 -2.38 -15.69
CA LEU A 78 7.80 -1.88 -15.30
C LEU A 78 7.50 -2.09 -13.81
N ILE A 79 7.76 -3.30 -13.29
CA ILE A 79 7.66 -3.64 -11.87
C ILE A 79 8.52 -2.68 -11.07
N MET A 80 9.80 -2.49 -11.43
CA MET A 80 10.68 -1.56 -10.71
C MET A 80 10.16 -0.12 -10.72
N THR A 81 9.58 0.35 -11.83
CA THR A 81 9.00 1.71 -11.90
C THR A 81 7.75 1.87 -11.04
N VAL A 82 7.03 0.79 -10.73
CA VAL A 82 5.86 0.82 -9.84
C VAL A 82 6.25 0.57 -8.38
N LEU A 83 7.21 -0.33 -8.14
CA LEU A 83 7.66 -0.71 -6.80
C LEU A 83 8.46 0.40 -6.13
N PHE A 84 9.30 1.11 -6.87
CA PHE A 84 10.11 2.21 -6.34
C PHE A 84 9.28 3.35 -5.71
N PRO A 85 8.26 3.93 -6.39
CA PRO A 85 7.41 4.94 -5.77
C PRO A 85 6.56 4.38 -4.63
N LEU A 86 6.13 3.11 -4.70
CA LEU A 86 5.40 2.46 -3.59
C LEU A 86 6.28 2.30 -2.35
N LEU A 87 7.54 1.87 -2.51
CA LEU A 87 8.48 1.71 -1.41
C LEU A 87 8.78 3.06 -0.75
N LEU A 88 9.02 4.10 -1.54
CA LEU A 88 9.23 5.46 -1.04
C LEU A 88 8.01 5.96 -0.27
N PHE A 89 6.80 5.66 -0.75
CA PHE A 89 5.56 6.04 -0.08
C PHE A 89 5.40 5.35 1.28
N VAL A 90 5.66 4.04 1.36
CA VAL A 90 5.64 3.31 2.64
C VAL A 90 6.68 3.85 3.62
N TRP A 91 7.88 4.14 3.13
CA TRP A 91 8.94 4.75 3.95
C TRP A 91 8.52 6.13 4.48
N PHE A 92 7.91 6.99 3.66
CA PHE A 92 7.39 8.29 4.09
C PHE A 92 6.30 8.16 5.17
N ILE A 93 5.38 7.20 5.05
CA ILE A 93 4.36 6.96 6.09
C ILE A 93 5.05 6.67 7.43
N ILE A 94 6.04 5.78 7.43
CA ILE A 94 6.77 5.42 8.66
C ILE A 94 7.52 6.65 9.21
N ALA A 95 8.20 7.41 8.36
CA ALA A 95 8.93 8.61 8.76
C ALA A 95 8.01 9.66 9.39
N PHE A 96 6.84 9.93 8.77
CA PHE A 96 5.86 10.88 9.31
C PHE A 96 5.21 10.39 10.61
N LEU A 97 4.97 9.09 10.77
CA LEU A 97 4.49 8.54 12.04
C LEU A 97 5.52 8.71 13.15
N ALA A 98 6.79 8.45 12.87
CA ALA A 98 7.89 8.62 13.83
C ALA A 98 8.10 10.09 14.21
N ASP A 99 8.10 10.99 13.22
CA ASP A 99 8.24 12.43 13.44
C ASP A 99 7.04 13.02 14.20
N GLY A 100 5.82 12.54 13.89
CA GLY A 100 4.61 12.88 14.62
C GLY A 100 4.65 12.44 16.09
N ASP A 101 5.19 11.26 16.39
CA ASP A 101 5.37 10.80 17.77
C ASP A 101 6.43 11.63 18.52
N SER A 102 7.56 11.92 17.87
CA SER A 102 8.61 12.81 18.40
C SER A 102 8.04 14.19 18.77
N TRP A 103 7.30 14.82 17.85
CA TRP A 103 6.67 16.12 18.07
C TRP A 103 5.66 16.10 19.23
N LYS A 104 4.86 15.03 19.34
CA LYS A 104 3.92 14.85 20.44
C LYS A 104 4.63 14.76 21.78
N ASN A 105 5.81 14.14 21.83
CA ASN A 105 6.61 14.03 23.05
C ASN A 105 7.25 15.37 23.42
N MET A 106 7.87 16.08 22.47
CA MET A 106 8.42 17.42 22.70
C MET A 106 7.38 18.43 23.18
N ARG A 107 6.14 18.37 22.67
CA ARG A 107 5.05 19.23 23.14
C ARG A 107 4.72 19.03 24.62
N LYS A 108 4.82 17.80 25.14
CA LYS A 108 4.61 17.52 26.58
C LYS A 108 5.71 18.15 27.42
N ASP A 109 6.95 18.09 26.93
CA ASP A 109 8.12 18.63 27.61
C ASP A 109 8.14 20.17 27.61
N LEU A 110 7.57 20.81 26.59
CA LEU A 110 7.47 22.27 26.44
C LEU A 110 6.17 22.87 27.02
N SER A 111 5.30 22.05 27.60
CA SER A 111 4.10 22.53 28.30
C SER A 111 4.50 23.43 29.47
N PRO A 112 3.84 24.60 29.69
CA PRO A 112 4.23 25.51 30.77
C PRO A 112 4.12 24.82 32.13
N GLY A 113 5.25 24.55 32.78
CA GLY A 113 5.33 23.89 34.10
C GLY A 113 6.20 22.62 34.18
N THR A 114 6.75 22.11 33.06
CA THR A 114 7.62 20.93 33.09
C THR A 114 9.06 21.29 33.48
N PRO A 115 9.69 20.61 34.45
CA PRO A 115 11.06 20.92 34.84
C PRO A 115 12.03 20.51 33.72
N VAL A 116 12.65 21.51 33.09
CA VAL A 116 13.73 21.30 32.12
C VAL A 116 14.87 20.59 32.84
N LYS A 117 15.08 19.30 32.55
CA LYS A 117 16.21 18.55 33.06
C LYS A 117 17.47 19.12 32.42
N LYS A 118 18.14 20.03 33.13
CA LYS A 118 19.46 20.54 32.75
C LYS A 118 20.46 19.40 32.81
N GLU A 119 20.87 18.88 31.66
CA GLU A 119 22.07 18.04 31.59
C GLU A 119 23.26 18.91 31.97
N ALA A 120 23.96 18.51 33.04
CA ALA A 120 25.15 19.20 33.52
C ALA A 120 26.29 19.02 32.51
N PRO A 121 27.13 20.05 32.27
CA PRO A 121 28.24 19.92 31.35
C PRO A 121 29.20 18.84 31.85
N ALA A 122 29.63 17.99 30.91
CA ALA A 122 30.59 16.93 31.15
C ALA A 122 31.81 17.46 31.91
N HIS A 123 32.17 16.75 32.98
CA HIS A 123 33.29 17.05 33.86
C HIS A 123 34.57 17.21 33.02
N ALA A 124 35.08 18.43 32.91
CA ALA A 124 36.41 18.66 32.35
C ALA A 124 37.44 17.95 33.25
N PRO A 125 38.40 17.18 32.71
CA PRO A 125 39.38 16.51 33.54
C PRO A 125 40.27 17.58 34.20
N ALA A 126 40.35 17.55 35.53
CA ALA A 126 41.26 18.41 36.27
C ALA A 126 42.71 18.01 35.94
N HIS A 127 43.47 18.97 35.43
CA HIS A 127 44.91 18.86 35.27
C HIS A 127 45.58 18.81 36.66
N HIS A 128 46.42 17.79 36.87
CA HIS A 128 47.46 17.76 37.89
C HIS A 128 48.82 17.71 37.19
#